data_AF-A0A931IVE4-F1
#
_entry.id   AF-A0A931IVE4-F1
#
_cell.length_a   1.000
_cell.length_b   1.000
_cell.length_c   1.000
_cell.angle_alpha   90.00
_cell.angle_beta   90.00
_cell.angle_gamma   90.00
#
_symmetry.space_group_name_H-M   'P 1'
#
loop_
_entity.id
_entity.type
_entity.pdbx_description
1 polymer ?
#
loop_
_entity_poly.entity_id
_entity_poly.type
_entity_poly.pdbx_seq_one_letter_code
_entity_poly.pdbx_strand_id
1 'polypeptide(L)'
;MSNAILYGIKWFVFIILYSGAIIGLEVMEGSKITTTLHMGLRDLGVSFIFIVGTFSAVAYFVTLLPLSILIRKFVRNRLLPIILYTILFSLSGKVIFHWLFGDDFSQAYELKIETALLIFGITGFIYSIIDYVLDIFDKKRTSV
;
A
#
# COMPACT_ATOMS: atom_id res chain seq x y z
N MET A 1 5.52 -25.88 2.84
CA MET A 1 5.35 -24.58 3.51
C MET A 1 3.87 -24.40 3.84
N SER A 2 3.45 -24.30 5.11
CA SER A 2 2.04 -24.15 5.50
C SER A 2 1.37 -22.94 4.80
N ASN A 3 0.06 -23.02 4.51
CA ASN A 3 -0.72 -21.89 3.97
C ASN A 3 -0.55 -20.62 4.83
N ALA A 4 -0.41 -20.79 6.15
CA ALA A 4 -0.14 -19.70 7.09
C ALA A 4 1.15 -18.93 6.76
N ILE A 5 2.19 -19.62 6.28
CA ILE A 5 3.47 -19.00 5.93
C ILE A 5 3.33 -18.16 4.65
N LEU A 6 2.59 -18.65 3.66
CA LEU A 6 2.33 -17.88 2.42
C LEU A 6 1.55 -16.60 2.72
N TYR A 7 0.50 -16.68 3.54
CA TYR A 7 -0.23 -15.49 3.99
C TYR A 7 0.65 -14.56 4.82
N GLY A 8 1.52 -15.10 5.67
CA GLY A 8 2.51 -14.31 6.42
C GLY A 8 3.49 -13.55 5.52
N ILE A 9 3.96 -14.17 4.44
CA ILE A 9 4.85 -13.50 3.47
C ILE A 9 4.08 -12.37 2.75
N LYS A 10 2.86 -12.63 2.28
CA LYS A 10 2.03 -11.59 1.62
C LYS A 10 1.76 -10.39 2.53
N TRP A 11 1.45 -10.67 3.79
CA TRP A 11 1.26 -9.65 4.82
C TRP A 11 2.53 -8.81 5.04
N PHE A 12 3.68 -9.46 5.20
CA PHE A 12 4.95 -8.75 5.39
C PHE A 12 5.35 -7.90 4.17
N VAL A 13 5.20 -8.45 2.96
CA VAL A 13 5.43 -7.73 1.71
C VAL A 13 4.53 -6.51 1.62
N PHE A 14 3.25 -6.65 1.96
CA PHE A 14 2.33 -5.51 1.97
C PHE A 14 2.77 -4.43 2.94
N ILE A 15 3.15 -4.78 4.17
CA ILE A 15 3.60 -3.80 5.16
C ILE A 15 4.75 -2.96 4.61
N ILE A 16 5.78 -3.62 4.05
CA ILE A 16 6.95 -2.92 3.50
C ILE A 16 6.54 -2.00 2.34
N LEU A 17 5.80 -2.54 1.38
CA LEU A 17 5.42 -1.82 0.17
C LEU A 17 4.50 -0.63 0.48
N TYR A 18 3.48 -0.86 1.30
CA TYR A 18 2.48 0.16 1.63
C TYR A 18 3.05 1.24 2.56
N SER A 19 3.84 0.85 3.57
CA SER A 19 4.55 1.81 4.42
C SER A 19 5.56 2.61 3.62
N GLY A 20 6.29 1.96 2.72
CA GLY A 20 7.23 2.61 1.82
C GLY A 20 6.55 3.62 0.89
N ALA A 21 5.34 3.34 0.42
CA ALA A 21 4.54 4.27 -0.37
C ALA A 21 4.13 5.51 0.43
N ILE A 22 3.66 5.32 1.68
CA ILE A 22 3.29 6.41 2.58
C ILE A 22 4.51 7.29 2.91
N ILE A 23 5.63 6.67 3.28
CA ILE A 23 6.87 7.37 3.58
C ILE A 23 7.41 8.09 2.34
N GLY A 24 7.38 7.43 1.18
CA GLY A 24 7.79 8.03 -0.09
C GLY A 24 6.95 9.26 -0.44
N LEU A 25 5.64 9.19 -0.24
CA LEU A 25 4.74 10.32 -0.42
C LEU A 25 5.08 11.47 0.53
N GLU A 26 5.34 11.18 1.80
CA GLU A 26 5.74 12.16 2.81
C GLU A 26 7.09 12.83 2.47
N VAL A 27 8.05 12.06 1.94
CA VAL A 27 9.34 12.60 1.50
C VAL A 27 9.17 13.50 0.27
N MET A 28 8.35 13.10 -0.70
CA MET A 28 8.21 13.82 -1.97
C MET A 28 7.31 15.07 -1.87
N GLU A 29 6.23 14.99 -1.08
CA GLU A 29 5.25 16.07 -0.95
C GLU A 29 5.34 16.74 0.43
N GLY A 30 5.39 15.97 1.51
CA GLY A 30 5.43 16.49 2.88
C GLY A 30 6.67 17.35 3.20
N SER A 31 7.80 17.10 2.53
CA SER A 31 9.02 17.91 2.71
C SER A 31 8.87 19.37 2.27
N LYS A 32 7.86 19.69 1.45
CA LYS A 32 7.53 21.07 1.05
C LYS A 32 6.87 21.85 2.17
N ILE A 33 6.22 21.17 3.11
CA ILE A 33 5.52 21.80 4.23
C ILE A 33 6.55 22.28 5.24
N THR A 34 6.60 23.60 5.46
CA THR A 34 7.60 24.22 6.33
C THR A 34 7.09 24.57 7.72
N THR A 35 5.78 24.51 7.95
CA THR A 35 5.17 24.80 9.27
C THR A 35 5.43 23.72 10.30
N THR A 36 5.28 24.05 11.57
CA THR A 36 5.29 23.10 12.70
C THR A 36 3.91 22.49 12.99
N LEU A 37 2.86 22.90 12.26
CA LEU A 37 1.50 22.36 12.44
C LEU A 37 1.32 21.01 11.75
N HIS A 38 2.09 20.74 10.69
CA HIS A 38 2.13 19.44 10.03
C HIS A 38 3.13 18.54 10.76
N MET A 39 2.64 17.59 11.57
CA MET A 39 3.50 16.62 12.26
C MET A 39 3.79 15.42 11.36
N GLY A 40 4.70 15.64 10.42
CA GLY A 40 5.11 14.67 9.41
C GLY A 40 6.32 13.81 9.78
N LEU A 41 6.95 13.20 8.77
CA LEU A 41 8.19 12.42 8.96
C LEU A 41 9.32 13.27 9.56
N ARG A 42 9.38 14.56 9.21
CA ARG A 42 10.44 15.47 9.68
C ARG A 42 10.39 15.68 11.20
N ASP A 43 9.18 15.78 11.76
CA ASP A 43 8.98 16.13 13.17
C ASP A 43 8.81 14.88 14.04
N LEU A 44 8.13 13.85 13.54
CA LEU A 44 7.89 12.60 14.27
C LEU A 44 9.01 11.56 14.07
N GLY A 45 9.81 11.68 13.02
CA GLY A 45 10.94 10.79 12.73
C GLY A 45 10.58 9.31 12.78
N VAL A 46 11.24 8.57 13.67
CA VAL A 46 11.03 7.12 13.84
C VAL A 46 9.61 6.78 14.29
N SER A 47 8.95 7.64 15.08
CA SER A 47 7.56 7.41 15.50
C SER A 47 6.61 7.40 14.30
N PHE A 48 6.86 8.23 13.29
CA PHE A 48 6.08 8.20 12.04
C PHE A 48 6.18 6.83 11.36
N ILE A 49 7.39 6.27 11.27
CA ILE A 49 7.64 4.96 10.67
C ILE A 49 6.88 3.87 11.42
N PHE A 50 6.86 3.90 12.76
CA PHE A 50 6.10 2.95 13.56
C PHE A 50 4.59 3.10 13.38
N ILE A 51 4.06 4.33 13.34
CA ILE A 51 2.64 4.61 13.12
C ILE A 51 2.22 4.06 11.75
N VAL A 52 2.96 4.41 10.71
CA VAL A 52 2.70 3.98 9.33
C VAL A 52 2.84 2.47 9.17
N GLY A 53 3.86 1.87 9.79
CA GLY A 53 4.06 0.42 9.79
C GLY A 53 2.91 -0.33 10.46
N THR A 54 2.48 0.15 11.63
CA THR A 54 1.34 -0.42 12.37
C THR A 54 0.04 -0.25 11.61
N PHE A 55 -0.20 0.94 11.06
CA PHE A 55 -1.35 1.22 10.21
C PHE A 55 -1.39 0.26 9.00
N SER A 56 -0.27 0.09 8.31
CA SER A 56 -0.15 -0.85 7.18
C SER A 56 -0.40 -2.29 7.62
N ALA A 57 0.12 -2.70 8.78
CA ALA A 57 -0.09 -4.05 9.30
C ALA A 57 -1.58 -4.35 9.54
N VAL A 58 -2.33 -3.39 10.09
CA VAL A 58 -3.77 -3.51 10.32
C VAL A 58 -4.56 -3.41 9.01
N ALA A 59 -4.21 -2.46 8.15
CA ALA A 59 -4.90 -2.22 6.88
C ALA A 59 -4.94 -3.47 6.00
N TYR A 60 -3.92 -4.32 6.03
CA TYR A 60 -3.89 -5.59 5.30
C TYR A 60 -5.09 -6.49 5.64
N PHE A 61 -5.37 -6.68 6.93
CA PHE A 61 -6.42 -7.59 7.39
C PHE A 61 -7.82 -7.09 7.02
N VAL A 62 -7.98 -5.76 7.00
CA VAL A 62 -9.26 -5.12 6.68
C VAL A 62 -9.51 -5.06 5.17
N THR A 63 -8.46 -4.92 4.36
CA THR A 63 -8.59 -4.63 2.93
C THR A 63 -8.13 -5.79 2.05
N LEU A 64 -6.84 -6.11 2.07
CA LEU A 64 -6.24 -7.03 1.12
C LEU A 64 -6.54 -8.49 1.40
N LEU A 65 -6.60 -8.89 2.66
CA LEU A 65 -6.94 -10.26 3.01
C LEU A 65 -8.32 -10.66 2.45
N PRO A 66 -9.44 -9.96 2.75
CA PRO A 66 -10.74 -10.33 2.21
C PRO A 66 -10.77 -10.23 0.68
N LEU A 67 -10.11 -9.23 0.09
CA LEU A 67 -10.02 -9.08 -1.35
C LEU A 67 -9.29 -10.25 -2.02
N SER A 68 -8.15 -10.69 -1.46
CA SER A 68 -7.38 -11.81 -2.00
C SER A 68 -8.18 -13.12 -1.98
N ILE A 69 -8.98 -13.33 -0.94
CA ILE A 69 -9.89 -14.47 -0.84
C ILE A 69 -10.98 -14.37 -1.91
N LEU A 70 -11.58 -13.19 -2.08
CA LEU A 70 -12.61 -12.95 -3.10
C LEU A 70 -12.05 -13.20 -4.52
N ILE A 71 -10.86 -12.67 -4.80
CA ILE A 71 -10.17 -12.85 -6.08
C ILE A 71 -9.92 -14.34 -6.36
N ARG A 72 -9.36 -15.08 -5.40
CA ARG A 72 -9.12 -16.52 -5.57
C ARG A 72 -10.39 -17.32 -5.83
N LYS A 73 -11.51 -16.91 -5.23
CA LYS A 73 -12.80 -17.62 -5.35
C LYS A 73 -13.52 -17.33 -6.67
N PHE A 74 -13.48 -16.08 -7.15
CA PHE A 74 -14.35 -15.65 -8.25
C PHE A 74 -13.62 -15.31 -9.55
N VAL A 75 -12.31 -15.03 -9.51
CA VAL A 75 -11.57 -14.52 -10.66
C VAL A 75 -10.77 -15.63 -11.31
N ARG A 76 -11.20 -16.06 -12.51
CA ARG A 76 -10.50 -17.08 -13.31
C ARG A 76 -9.33 -16.49 -14.12
N ASN A 77 -9.42 -15.23 -14.51
CA ASN A 77 -8.39 -14.54 -15.30
C ASN A 77 -7.26 -14.01 -14.39
N ARG A 78 -6.02 -14.41 -14.69
CA ARG A 78 -4.82 -14.05 -13.91
C ARG A 78 -4.39 -12.58 -14.05
N LEU A 79 -4.85 -11.87 -15.09
CA LEU A 79 -4.51 -10.46 -15.31
C LEU A 79 -5.44 -9.50 -14.55
N LEU A 80 -6.67 -9.91 -14.25
CA LEU A 80 -7.64 -9.06 -13.56
C LEU A 80 -7.18 -8.63 -12.14
N PRO A 81 -6.57 -9.51 -11.32
CA PRO A 81 -6.03 -9.12 -10.00
C PRO A 81 -4.97 -8.01 -10.09
N ILE A 82 -4.14 -8.02 -11.13
CA ILE A 82 -3.10 -7.00 -11.36
C ILE A 82 -3.74 -5.63 -11.53
N ILE A 83 -4.76 -5.55 -12.38
CA ILE A 83 -5.51 -4.31 -12.62
C ILE A 83 -6.23 -3.86 -11.34
N LEU A 84 -6.90 -4.79 -10.64
CA LEU A 84 -7.65 -4.49 -9.43
C LEU A 84 -6.75 -3.95 -8.31
N TYR A 85 -5.63 -4.62 -8.00
CA TYR A 85 -4.72 -4.15 -6.95
C TYR A 85 -4.10 -2.80 -7.32
N THR A 86 -3.72 -2.59 -8.58
CA THR A 86 -3.17 -1.31 -9.05
C THR A 86 -4.15 -0.16 -8.83
N ILE A 87 -5.40 -0.34 -9.28
CA ILE A 87 -6.46 0.68 -9.12
C ILE A 87 -6.76 0.92 -7.63
N LEU A 88 -6.94 -0.14 -6.86
CA LEU A 88 -7.29 -0.03 -5.44
C LEU A 88 -6.19 0.67 -4.63
N PHE A 89 -4.92 0.36 -4.90
CA PHE A 89 -3.84 1.06 -4.22
C PHE A 89 -3.80 2.52 -4.65
N SER A 90 -3.90 2.83 -5.95
CA SER A 90 -3.92 4.21 -6.43
C SER A 90 -5.04 5.03 -5.76
N LEU A 91 -6.26 4.48 -5.69
CA LEU A 91 -7.38 5.09 -4.97
C LEU A 91 -7.10 5.24 -3.47
N SER A 92 -6.46 4.24 -2.85
CA SER A 92 -6.05 4.35 -1.44
C SER A 92 -5.02 5.47 -1.24
N GLY A 93 -4.10 5.66 -2.20
CA GLY A 93 -3.12 6.75 -2.17
C GLY A 93 -3.79 8.11 -2.15
N LYS A 94 -4.88 8.29 -2.91
CA LYS A 94 -5.71 9.50 -2.84
C LYS A 94 -6.26 9.75 -1.43
N VAL A 95 -6.81 8.71 -0.78
CA VAL A 95 -7.36 8.80 0.58
C VAL A 95 -6.26 9.16 1.58
N ILE A 96 -5.11 8.50 1.48
CA ILE A 96 -3.95 8.77 2.33
C ILE A 96 -3.43 10.20 2.14
N PHE A 97 -3.39 10.71 0.91
CA PHE A 97 -2.96 12.08 0.63
C PHE A 97 -3.82 13.11 1.39
N HIS A 98 -5.15 12.99 1.30
CA HIS A 98 -6.05 13.88 2.05
C HIS A 98 -5.92 13.69 3.56
N TRP A 99 -5.67 12.46 4.02
CA TRP A 99 -5.49 12.20 5.45
C TRP A 99 -4.18 12.79 6.01
N LEU A 100 -3.09 12.72 5.24
CA LEU A 100 -1.79 13.23 5.66
C LEU A 100 -1.70 14.76 5.57
N PHE A 101 -2.21 15.35 4.49
CA PHE A 101 -1.99 16.76 4.20
C PHE A 101 -3.23 17.63 4.35
N GLY A 102 -4.43 17.06 4.31
CA GLY A 102 -5.66 17.85 4.26
C GLY A 102 -5.74 18.79 3.05
N ASP A 103 -6.87 19.48 2.92
CA ASP A 103 -7.08 20.40 1.80
C ASP A 103 -6.33 21.72 2.00
N ASP A 104 -6.12 22.14 3.26
CA ASP A 104 -5.43 23.39 3.59
C ASP A 104 -3.93 23.35 3.21
N PHE A 105 -3.19 22.32 3.63
CA PHE A 105 -1.77 22.23 3.28
C PHE A 105 -1.58 21.88 1.81
N SER A 106 -2.46 21.08 1.22
CA SER A 106 -2.34 20.73 -0.20
C SER A 106 -2.49 21.94 -1.12
N GLN A 107 -3.41 22.87 -0.80
CA GLN A 107 -3.54 24.13 -1.54
C GLN A 107 -2.40 25.10 -1.22
N ALA A 108 -2.05 25.27 0.06
CA ALA A 108 -1.04 26.24 0.47
C ALA A 108 0.38 25.92 -0.03
N TYR A 109 0.69 24.63 -0.19
CA TYR A 109 2.01 24.14 -0.61
C TYR A 109 2.01 23.51 -2.00
N GLU A 110 0.92 23.66 -2.77
CA GLU A 110 0.76 23.11 -4.12
C GLU A 110 1.14 21.62 -4.21
N LEU A 111 0.69 20.85 -3.22
CA LEU A 111 0.98 19.42 -3.13
C LEU A 111 0.22 18.66 -4.22
N LYS A 112 0.88 17.67 -4.81
CA LYS A 112 0.35 16.97 -5.99
C LYS A 112 -0.27 15.64 -5.61
N ILE A 113 -1.59 15.54 -5.76
CA ILE A 113 -2.33 14.29 -5.54
C ILE A 113 -1.91 13.20 -6.54
N GLU A 114 -1.45 13.61 -7.72
CA GLU A 114 -0.93 12.72 -8.76
C GLU A 114 0.29 11.94 -8.28
N THR A 115 1.13 12.54 -7.42
CA THR A 115 2.26 11.87 -6.78
C THR A 115 1.78 10.68 -5.96
N ALA A 116 0.71 10.85 -5.18
CA ALA A 116 0.11 9.76 -4.40
C ALA A 116 -0.50 8.69 -5.30
N LEU A 117 -1.25 9.08 -6.33
CA LEU A 117 -1.85 8.14 -7.28
C LEU A 117 -0.79 7.27 -7.97
N LEU A 118 0.34 7.86 -8.37
CA LEU A 118 1.45 7.18 -9.03
C LEU A 118 2.22 6.26 -8.08
N ILE A 119 2.68 6.76 -6.93
CA ILE A 119 3.47 5.96 -5.98
C ILE A 119 2.65 4.75 -5.55
N PHE A 120 1.41 4.96 -5.12
CA PHE A 120 0.57 3.84 -4.69
C PHE A 120 0.17 2.93 -5.85
N GLY A 121 -0.09 3.47 -7.04
CA GLY A 121 -0.35 2.66 -8.23
C GLY A 121 0.81 1.70 -8.55
N ILE A 122 2.04 2.21 -8.56
CA ILE A 122 3.27 1.41 -8.75
C ILE A 122 3.39 0.35 -7.66
N THR A 123 3.15 0.73 -6.41
CA THR A 123 3.17 -0.20 -5.26
C THR A 123 2.14 -1.32 -5.41
N GLY A 124 0.91 -1.00 -5.81
CA GLY A 124 -0.14 -1.99 -6.06
C GLY A 124 0.19 -2.92 -7.23
N PHE A 125 0.80 -2.39 -8.28
CA PHE A 125 1.29 -3.18 -9.40
C PHE A 125 2.39 -4.15 -8.96
N ILE A 126 3.42 -3.68 -8.23
CA ILE A 126 4.50 -4.52 -7.70
C ILE A 126 3.92 -5.60 -6.77
N TYR A 127 3.03 -5.22 -5.86
CA TYR A 127 2.38 -6.16 -4.95
C TYR A 127 1.63 -7.25 -5.72
N SER A 128 0.91 -6.88 -6.78
CA SER A 128 0.15 -7.85 -7.59
C SER A 128 1.02 -8.88 -8.31
N ILE A 129 2.22 -8.48 -8.76
CA ILE A 129 3.18 -9.40 -9.37
C ILE A 129 3.69 -10.39 -8.32
N ILE A 130 4.03 -9.91 -7.13
CA ILE A 130 4.49 -10.77 -6.03
C ILE A 130 3.37 -11.73 -5.62
N ASP A 131 2.14 -11.24 -5.47
CA ASP A 131 0.96 -12.04 -5.16
C ASP A 131 0.75 -13.16 -6.18
N TYR A 132 0.89 -12.84 -7.46
CA TYR A 132 0.79 -13.78 -8.57
C TYR A 132 1.89 -14.85 -8.53
N VAL A 133 3.14 -14.45 -8.30
CA VAL A 133 4.28 -15.38 -8.21
C VAL A 133 4.09 -16.34 -7.04
N LEU A 134 3.70 -15.83 -5.87
CA LEU A 134 3.45 -16.65 -4.68
C LEU A 134 2.29 -17.64 -4.90
N ASP A 135 1.25 -17.25 -5.65
CA ASP A 135 0.13 -18.13 -5.99
C ASP A 135 0.51 -19.26 -6.95
N ILE A 136 1.46 -19.03 -7.86
CA ILE A 136 2.00 -20.09 -8.72
C ILE A 136 2.76 -21.11 -7.86
N PHE A 137 3.60 -20.64 -6.92
CA PHE A 137 4.35 -21.53 -6.02
C PHE A 137 3.42 -22.38 -5.15
N ASP A 138 2.31 -21.80 -4.68
CA ASP A 138 1.27 -22.52 -3.92
C ASP A 138 0.62 -23.64 -4.74
N LYS A 139 0.16 -23.33 -5.96
CA LYS A 139 -0.50 -24.31 -6.85
C LYS A 139 0.39 -25.47 -7.26
N LYS A 140 1.67 -25.21 -7.55
CA LYS A 140 2.64 -26.26 -7.93
C LYS A 140 2.88 -27.25 -6.79
N ARG A 141 2.68 -26.84 -5.54
CA ARG A 141 2.81 -27.72 -4.36
C ARG A 141 1.60 -28.62 -4.19
N THR A 142 0.39 -28.12 -4.43
CA THR A 142 -0.85 -28.90 -4.23
C THR A 142 -1.15 -29.91 -5.35
N SER A 143 -0.43 -29.83 -6.47
CA SER A 143 -0.54 -30.77 -7.61
C SER A 143 0.42 -31.96 -7.54
N VAL A 144 1.17 -32.09 -6.44
CA VAL A 144 2.08 -33.21 -6.13
C VAL A 144 1.55 -33.90 -4.88
#